data_AF-A0A957GT56-F1
#
_entry.id   AF-A0A957GT56-F1
#
_cell.length_a   1.000
_cell.length_b   1.000
_cell.length_c   1.000
_cell.angle_alpha   90.00
_cell.angle_beta   90.00
_cell.angle_gamma   90.00
#
_symmetry.space_group_name_H-M   'P 1'
#
loop_
_entity.id
_entity.type
_entity.pdbx_description
1 polymer ?
#
loop_
_entity_poly.entity_id
_entity_poly.type
_entity_poly.pdbx_seq_one_letter_code
_entity_poly.pdbx_strand_id
1 'polypeptide(L)'
;WRRFLTNELDPEQLPARYLVALYYRRWTIERAYATIKRLLGLAYFWCGSQNAVELQLWSTWIVYTVLIDLCDEVAGLLKLPFERISVEMVFRSIYYYTKAVERGDVRPLPEYLANRSADLGIVKRKRKNEISMFESWPLTNASNP
;
A
#
# COMPACT_ATOMS: atom_id res chain seq x y z
N TRP A 1 -6.69 -23.40 -17.17
CA TRP A 1 -7.57 -23.72 -16.03
C TRP A 1 -6.77 -23.54 -14.75
N ARG A 2 -7.22 -22.75 -13.78
CA ARG A 2 -6.56 -22.62 -12.46
C ARG A 2 -7.43 -23.35 -11.43
N ARG A 3 -6.82 -24.13 -10.55
CA ARG A 3 -7.49 -24.83 -9.45
C ARG A 3 -7.16 -24.10 -8.15
N PHE A 4 -8.18 -23.84 -7.34
CA PHE A 4 -8.04 -23.22 -6.03
C PHE A 4 -8.56 -24.19 -4.97
N LEU A 5 -7.90 -24.25 -3.83
CA LEU A 5 -8.35 -25.01 -2.67
C LEU A 5 -8.62 -24.03 -1.53
N THR A 6 -9.76 -24.19 -0.87
CA THR A 6 -10.17 -23.42 0.30
C THR A 6 -10.65 -24.36 1.39
N ASN A 7 -10.51 -23.93 2.63
CA ASN A 7 -11.09 -24.63 3.78
C ASN A 7 -12.57 -24.30 3.97
N GLU A 8 -13.05 -23.22 3.35
CA GLU A 8 -14.47 -22.83 3.41
C GLU A 8 -15.31 -23.73 2.50
N LEU A 9 -16.28 -24.43 3.10
CA LEU A 9 -17.16 -25.36 2.40
C LEU A 9 -18.48 -24.70 2.00
N ASP A 10 -18.86 -23.61 2.65
CA ASP A 10 -20.11 -22.89 2.40
C ASP A 10 -19.97 -21.84 1.28
N PRO A 11 -20.64 -22.03 0.13
CA PRO A 11 -20.58 -21.09 -0.99
C PRO A 11 -21.24 -19.73 -0.71
N GLU A 12 -22.15 -19.65 0.26
CA GLU A 12 -22.79 -18.39 0.66
C GLU A 12 -21.83 -17.52 1.48
N GLN A 13 -21.01 -18.13 2.34
CA GLN A 13 -20.00 -17.43 3.14
C GLN A 13 -18.81 -16.98 2.29
N LEU A 14 -18.32 -17.83 1.39
CA LEU A 14 -17.23 -17.48 0.47
C LEU A 14 -17.56 -17.83 -0.98
N PRO A 15 -18.27 -16.93 -1.69
CA PRO A 15 -18.55 -17.13 -3.11
C PRO A 15 -17.25 -17.24 -3.91
N ALA A 16 -17.25 -18.08 -4.95
CA ALA A 16 -16.04 -18.37 -5.74
C ALA A 16 -15.31 -17.11 -6.28
N ARG A 17 -16.05 -16.05 -6.62
CA ARG A 17 -15.48 -14.76 -7.04
C ARG A 17 -14.62 -14.09 -5.96
N TYR A 18 -15.02 -14.17 -4.70
CA TYR A 18 -14.26 -13.64 -3.55
C TYR A 18 -13.01 -14.47 -3.33
N LEU A 19 -13.13 -15.80 -3.38
CA LEU A 19 -12.00 -16.71 -3.27
C LEU A 19 -10.91 -16.39 -4.31
N VAL A 20 -11.32 -16.19 -5.56
CA VAL A 20 -10.40 -15.85 -6.64
C VAL A 20 -9.72 -14.51 -6.33
N ALA A 21 -10.47 -13.47 -6.01
CA ALA A 21 -9.87 -12.16 -5.73
C ALA A 21 -8.96 -12.15 -4.49
N LEU A 22 -9.31 -12.89 -3.44
CA LEU A 22 -8.47 -13.10 -2.27
C LEU A 22 -7.14 -13.74 -2.68
N TYR A 23 -7.19 -14.76 -3.54
CA TYR A 23 -5.98 -15.38 -4.06
C TYR A 23 -5.16 -14.42 -4.93
N TYR A 24 -5.78 -13.53 -5.70
CA TYR A 24 -5.05 -12.51 -6.46
C TYR A 24 -4.34 -11.50 -5.53
N ARG A 25 -4.88 -11.23 -4.34
CA ARG A 25 -4.17 -10.43 -3.31
C ARG A 25 -2.93 -11.12 -2.76
N ARG A 26 -2.69 -12.41 -3.02
CA ARG A 26 -1.45 -13.11 -2.62
C ARG A 26 -0.19 -12.37 -3.08
N TRP A 27 -0.21 -11.77 -4.28
CA TRP A 27 0.95 -11.05 -4.82
C TRP A 27 1.29 -9.75 -4.05
N THR A 28 0.40 -9.30 -3.16
CA THR A 28 0.62 -8.13 -2.30
C THR A 28 1.83 -8.33 -1.39
N ILE A 29 2.06 -9.56 -0.90
CA ILE A 29 3.23 -9.85 -0.06
C ILE A 29 4.55 -9.67 -0.82
N GLU A 30 4.57 -10.02 -2.11
CA GLU A 30 5.77 -9.87 -2.94
C GLU A 30 6.07 -8.38 -3.19
N ARG A 31 5.02 -7.57 -3.38
CA ARG A 31 5.14 -6.11 -3.44
C ARG A 31 5.61 -5.51 -2.11
N ALA A 32 5.16 -6.04 -0.98
CA ALA A 32 5.65 -5.64 0.34
C ALA A 32 7.16 -5.90 0.47
N TYR A 33 7.62 -7.12 0.17
CA TYR A 33 9.03 -7.46 0.18
C TYR A 33 9.86 -6.60 -0.80
N ALA A 34 9.34 -6.33 -1.99
CA ALA A 34 10.00 -5.45 -2.95
C ALA A 34 10.15 -4.03 -2.39
N THR A 35 9.10 -3.48 -1.78
CA THR A 35 9.12 -2.15 -1.15
C THR A 35 10.11 -2.10 0.00
N ILE A 36 10.05 -3.06 0.92
CA ILE A 36 10.94 -3.14 2.08
C ILE A 36 12.42 -3.24 1.65
N LYS A 37 12.72 -4.09 0.67
CA LYS A 37 14.11 -4.29 0.22
C LYS A 37 14.65 -3.15 -0.64
N ARG A 38 13.84 -2.62 -1.57
CA ARG A 38 14.30 -1.66 -2.58
C ARG A 38 14.06 -0.21 -2.20
N LEU A 39 12.92 0.11 -1.58
CA LEU A 39 12.58 1.47 -1.17
C LEU A 39 13.11 1.77 0.23
N LEU A 40 12.87 0.88 1.19
CA LEU A 40 13.27 1.08 2.59
C LEU A 40 14.68 0.57 2.92
N GLY A 41 15.40 0.03 1.93
CA GLY A 41 16.83 -0.26 2.05
C GLY A 41 17.20 -1.54 2.80
N LEU A 42 16.26 -2.45 3.08
CA LEU A 42 16.54 -3.71 3.80
C LEU A 42 17.30 -4.76 2.96
N ALA A 43 17.69 -4.45 1.73
CA ALA A 43 18.51 -5.35 0.93
C ALA A 43 19.90 -5.60 1.53
N TYR A 44 20.38 -4.73 2.43
CA TYR A 44 21.69 -4.82 3.06
C TYR A 44 21.57 -4.61 4.57
N PHE A 45 22.29 -5.42 5.33
CA PHE A 45 22.44 -5.23 6.78
C PHE A 45 23.74 -4.49 7.07
N TRP A 46 23.69 -3.56 8.02
CA TRP A 46 24.83 -2.72 8.37
C TRP A 46 25.68 -3.28 9.52
N CYS A 47 25.17 -4.28 10.23
CA CYS A 47 25.84 -4.91 11.36
C CYS A 47 25.69 -6.44 11.30
N GLY A 48 26.67 -7.16 11.84
CA GLY A 48 26.70 -8.63 11.86
C GLY A 48 26.16 -9.27 13.14
N SER A 49 25.85 -8.50 14.18
CA SER A 49 25.27 -9.06 15.41
C SER A 49 23.79 -9.37 15.21
N GLN A 50 23.31 -10.46 15.80
CA GLN A 50 21.92 -10.89 15.69
C GLN A 50 20.94 -9.78 16.14
N ASN A 51 21.19 -9.16 17.29
CA ASN A 51 20.33 -8.10 17.81
C ASN A 51 20.24 -6.90 16.86
N ALA A 52 21.34 -6.52 16.21
CA ALA A 52 21.33 -5.40 15.28
C ALA A 52 20.60 -5.73 13.97
N VAL A 53 20.73 -6.96 13.47
CA VAL A 53 19.98 -7.46 12.32
C VAL A 53 18.48 -7.49 12.62
N GLU A 54 18.10 -8.01 13.79
CA GLU A 54 16.71 -8.04 14.25
C GLU A 54 16.15 -6.62 14.40
N LEU A 55 16.90 -5.71 15.02
CA LEU A 55 16.49 -4.31 15.15
C LEU A 55 16.25 -3.67 13.78
N GLN A 56 17.15 -3.85 12.82
CA GLN A 56 17.01 -3.29 11.47
C GLN A 56 15.78 -3.88 10.75
N LEU A 57 15.58 -5.20 10.86
CA LEU A 57 14.44 -5.91 10.28
C LEU A 57 13.12 -5.36 10.84
N TRP A 58 12.96 -5.37 12.16
CA TRP A 58 11.73 -4.95 12.83
C TRP A 58 11.44 -3.46 12.64
N SER A 59 12.46 -2.60 12.74
CA SER A 59 12.30 -1.16 12.50
C SER A 59 11.80 -0.89 11.08
N THR A 60 12.33 -1.62 10.08
CA THR A 60 11.90 -1.45 8.69
C THR A 60 10.45 -1.91 8.48
N TRP A 61 10.03 -3.00 9.13
CA TRP A 61 8.64 -3.46 9.07
C TRP A 61 7.68 -2.46 9.72
N ILE A 62 8.06 -1.86 10.85
CA ILE A 62 7.25 -0.81 11.51
C ILE A 62 7.11 0.42 10.60
N VAL A 63 8.20 0.88 9.98
CA VAL A 63 8.15 1.98 9.01
C VAL A 63 7.25 1.62 7.82
N TYR A 64 7.35 0.39 7.31
CA TYR A 64 6.47 -0.09 6.25
C TYR A 64 5.01 -0.04 6.66
N THR A 65 4.63 -0.53 7.85
CA THR A 65 3.23 -0.51 8.30
C THR A 65 2.68 0.90 8.42
N VAL A 66 3.44 1.82 9.02
CA VAL A 66 3.05 3.25 9.13
C VAL A 66 2.92 3.89 7.75
N LEU A 67 3.81 3.56 6.82
CA LEU A 67 3.75 4.09 5.46
C LEU A 67 2.51 3.58 4.69
N ILE A 68 2.12 2.32 4.87
CA ILE A 68 0.90 1.77 4.25
C ILE A 68 -0.35 2.41 4.84
N ASP A 69 -0.40 2.61 6.15
CA ASP A 69 -1.49 3.29 6.84
C ASP A 69 -1.67 4.73 6.32
N LEU A 70 -0.57 5.49 6.20
CA LEU A 70 -0.58 6.82 5.58
C LEU A 70 -1.09 6.78 4.12
N CYS A 71 -0.69 5.76 3.34
CA CYS A 71 -1.17 5.62 1.98
C CYS A 71 -2.68 5.36 1.92
N ASP A 72 -3.23 4.60 2.88
CA ASP A 72 -4.66 4.32 2.98
C ASP A 72 -5.45 5.58 3.37
N GLU A 73 -4.94 6.36 4.33
CA GLU A 73 -5.54 7.64 4.70
C GLU A 73 -5.57 8.63 3.51
N VAL A 74 -4.46 8.74 2.77
CA VAL A 74 -4.40 9.55 1.54
C VAL A 74 -5.37 9.02 0.48
N ALA A 75 -5.52 7.70 0.34
CA ALA A 75 -6.48 7.09 -0.57
C ALA A 75 -7.93 7.48 -0.19
N GLY A 76 -8.25 7.42 1.10
CA GLY A 76 -9.53 7.82 1.67
C GLY A 76 -9.85 9.30 1.40
N LEU A 77 -8.91 10.20 1.66
CA LEU A 77 -9.04 11.63 1.38
C LEU A 77 -9.29 11.93 -0.11
N LEU A 78 -8.61 11.19 -1.00
CA LEU A 78 -8.78 11.33 -2.44
C LEU A 78 -10.01 10.59 -2.99
N LYS A 79 -10.69 9.78 -2.16
CA LYS A 79 -11.78 8.87 -2.57
C LYS A 79 -11.36 7.95 -3.72
N LEU A 80 -10.12 7.48 -3.67
CA LEU A 80 -9.54 6.56 -4.64
C LEU A 80 -9.24 5.21 -3.98
N PRO A 81 -9.30 4.10 -4.72
CA PRO A 81 -8.87 2.82 -4.17
C PRO A 81 -7.36 2.84 -3.91
N PHE A 82 -6.93 2.12 -2.87
CA PHE A 82 -5.53 2.05 -2.43
C PHE A 82 -4.55 1.71 -3.57
N GLU A 83 -4.95 0.86 -4.51
CA GLU A 83 -4.12 0.45 -5.65
C GLU A 83 -3.67 1.63 -6.52
N ARG A 84 -4.42 2.74 -6.51
CA ARG A 84 -4.12 3.97 -7.24
C ARG A 84 -3.07 4.83 -6.54
N ILE A 85 -2.76 4.57 -5.28
CA ILE A 85 -1.75 5.31 -4.51
C ILE A 85 -0.36 4.68 -4.70
N SER A 86 0.63 5.52 -5.01
CA SER A 86 2.03 5.13 -5.14
C SER A 86 2.74 5.24 -3.79
N VAL A 87 2.96 4.09 -3.15
CA VAL A 87 3.69 3.98 -1.87
C VAL A 87 5.07 4.64 -1.95
N GLU A 88 5.78 4.46 -3.07
CA GLU A 88 7.08 5.10 -3.30
C GLU A 88 6.98 6.62 -3.33
N MET A 89 5.99 7.17 -4.04
CA MET A 89 5.86 8.62 -4.14
C MET A 89 5.36 9.24 -2.84
N VAL A 90 4.50 8.55 -2.08
CA VAL A 90 4.14 8.97 -0.72
C VAL A 90 5.39 9.07 0.15
N PHE A 91 6.21 8.01 0.20
CA PHE A 91 7.46 8.01 0.98
C PHE A 91 8.41 9.13 0.57
N ARG A 92 8.67 9.28 -0.74
CA ARG A 92 9.54 10.36 -1.26
C ARG A 92 8.98 11.75 -0.96
N SER A 93 7.66 11.88 -0.87
CA SER A 93 6.99 13.15 -0.65
C SER A 93 7.06 13.67 0.79
N ILE A 94 7.39 12.79 1.75
CA ILE A 94 7.63 13.19 3.14
C ILE A 94 8.70 14.28 3.22
N TYR A 95 9.73 14.21 2.36
CA TYR A 95 10.76 15.25 2.26
C TYR A 95 10.19 16.63 1.83
N TYR A 96 9.23 16.66 0.92
CA TYR A 96 8.61 17.93 0.52
C TYR A 96 7.69 18.47 1.60
N TYR A 97 7.07 17.58 2.39
CA TYR A 97 6.28 17.97 3.54
C TYR A 97 7.14 18.62 4.64
N THR A 98 8.28 18.03 5.00
CA THR A 98 9.15 18.63 6.04
C THR A 98 9.59 20.05 5.64
N LYS A 99 9.95 20.25 4.37
CA LYS A 99 10.24 21.59 3.82
C LYS A 99 9.05 22.55 3.81
N ALA A 100 7.83 22.04 3.63
CA ALA A 100 6.63 22.86 3.66
C ALA A 100 6.32 23.32 5.08
N VAL A 101 6.46 22.43 6.07
CA VAL A 101 6.30 22.76 7.50
C VAL A 101 7.33 23.81 7.93
N GLU A 102 8.59 23.68 7.50
CA GLU A 102 9.62 24.71 7.74
C GLU A 102 9.26 26.09 7.16
N ARG A 103 8.45 26.13 6.09
CA ARG A 103 7.94 27.35 5.45
C ARG A 103 6.62 27.85 6.04
N GLY A 104 6.14 27.23 7.13
CA GLY A 104 4.93 27.61 7.84
C GLY A 104 3.66 26.90 7.37
N ASP A 105 3.76 25.80 6.62
CA ASP A 105 2.59 24.96 6.32
C ASP A 105 2.11 24.26 7.61
N VAL A 106 0.82 24.37 7.90
CA VAL A 106 0.19 23.84 9.13
C VAL A 106 -0.67 22.60 8.85
N ARG A 107 -0.81 22.21 7.58
CA ARG A 107 -1.64 21.08 7.21
C ARG A 107 -1.05 19.78 7.75
N PRO A 108 -1.86 18.83 8.22
CA PRO A 108 -1.36 17.52 8.57
C PRO A 108 -0.86 16.79 7.32
N LEU A 109 0.12 15.89 7.50
CA LEU A 109 0.79 15.18 6.39
C LEU A 109 -0.19 14.53 5.38
N PRO A 110 -1.22 13.78 5.80
CA PRO A 110 -2.16 13.14 4.85
C PRO A 110 -2.89 14.17 3.98
N GLU A 111 -3.35 15.28 4.56
CA GLU A 111 -4.02 16.36 3.82
C GLU A 111 -3.06 17.08 2.87
N TYR A 112 -1.83 17.36 3.30
CA TYR A 112 -0.81 17.95 2.44
C TYR A 112 -0.54 17.07 1.21
N LEU A 113 -0.36 15.77 1.42
CA LEU A 113 -0.12 14.80 0.35
C LEU A 113 -1.33 14.68 -0.59
N ALA A 114 -2.54 14.60 -0.06
CA ALA A 114 -3.76 14.54 -0.86
C ALA A 114 -3.93 15.80 -1.72
N ASN A 115 -3.75 16.98 -1.12
CA ASN A 115 -3.86 18.26 -1.82
C ASN A 115 -2.85 18.41 -2.96
N ARG A 116 -1.63 17.88 -2.78
CA ARG A 116 -0.54 17.96 -3.77
C ARG A 116 -0.33 16.67 -4.57
N SER A 117 -1.33 15.80 -4.58
CA SER A 117 -1.21 14.45 -5.13
C SER A 117 -0.87 14.39 -6.62
N ALA A 118 -1.28 15.40 -7.39
CA ALA A 118 -0.93 15.56 -8.80
C ALA A 118 0.55 15.94 -8.99
N ASP A 119 1.01 17.01 -8.34
CA ASP A 119 2.40 17.49 -8.42
C ASP A 119 3.40 16.44 -7.95
N LEU A 120 3.05 15.73 -6.88
CA LEU A 120 3.90 14.77 -6.20
C LEU A 120 3.84 13.38 -6.84
N GLY A 121 3.06 13.19 -7.91
CA GLY A 121 2.93 11.90 -8.60
C GLY A 121 2.38 10.78 -7.71
N ILE A 122 1.60 11.13 -6.68
CA ILE A 122 1.07 10.16 -5.71
C ILE A 122 0.02 9.27 -6.36
N VAL A 123 -0.81 9.83 -7.24
CA VAL A 123 -1.82 9.08 -7.99
C VAL A 123 -1.18 8.44 -9.22
N LYS A 124 -1.21 7.11 -9.28
CA LYS A 124 -0.73 6.34 -10.43
C LYS A 124 -1.56 6.66 -11.68
N ARG A 125 -0.85 6.82 -12.80
CA ARG A 125 -1.44 6.98 -14.13
C ARG A 125 -2.21 5.71 -14.51
N LYS A 126 -3.45 5.86 -14.98
CA LYS A 126 -4.23 4.75 -15.51
C LYS A 126 -3.64 4.30 -16.86
N ARG A 127 -3.35 3.00 -17.02
CA ARG A 127 -2.97 2.44 -18.32
C ARG A 127 -4.20 2.21 -19.18
N LYS A 128 -4.09 2.46 -20.48
CA LYS A 128 -5.22 2.48 -21.44
C LYS A 128 -5.92 1.11 -21.60
N ASN A 129 -5.20 0.00 -21.38
CA ASN A 129 -5.70 -1.36 -21.66
C ASN A 129 -5.58 -2.33 -20.47
N GLU A 130 -5.45 -1.84 -19.24
CA GLU A 130 -5.30 -2.70 -18.06
C GLU A 130 -6.53 -2.57 -17.17
N ILE A 131 -7.46 -3.52 -17.30
CA ILE A 131 -8.56 -3.70 -16.34
C ILE A 131 -7.99 -4.55 -15.20
N SER A 132 -7.79 -3.92 -14.04
CA SER A 132 -7.43 -4.65 -12.82
C SER A 132 -8.56 -5.60 -12.46
N MET A 133 -8.24 -6.82 -11.98
CA MET A 133 -9.26 -7.74 -11.45
C MET A 133 -10.11 -7.06 -10.36
N PHE A 134 -9.47 -6.20 -9.55
CA PHE A 134 -10.13 -5.43 -8.50
C PHE A 134 -11.03 -4.30 -9.02
N GLU A 135 -10.79 -3.80 -10.24
CA GLU A 135 -11.71 -2.87 -10.92
C GLU A 135 -12.86 -3.62 -11.61
N SER A 136 -12.61 -4.84 -12.11
CA SER A 136 -13.63 -5.64 -12.81
C SER A 136 -14.69 -6.23 -11.88
N TRP A 137 -14.33 -6.54 -10.64
CA TRP A 137 -15.25 -7.08 -9.64
C TRP A 137 -15.25 -6.16 -8.41
N PRO A 138 -16.35 -5.42 -8.14
CA PRO A 138 -16.47 -4.61 -6.93
C PRO A 138 -16.71 -5.55 -5.75
N LEU A 139 -15.64 -6.14 -5.23
CA LEU A 139 -15.68 -7.14 -4.16
C LEU A 139 -15.59 -6.53 -2.77
N THR A 140 -15.77 -5.23 -2.65
CA THR A 140 -16.11 -4.60 -1.39
C THR A 140 -17.54 -4.99 -1.05
N ASN A 141 -17.69 -6.08 -0.28
CA ASN A 141 -18.72 -6.08 0.74
C ASN A 141 -18.27 -5.05 1.77
N ALA A 142 -18.46 -3.77 1.49
CA ALA A 142 -18.69 -2.87 2.60
C ALA A 142 -19.97 -3.42 3.22
N SER A 143 -19.84 -4.14 4.34
CA SER A 143 -20.95 -4.30 5.26
C SER A 143 -21.52 -2.89 5.41
N ASN A 144 -22.74 -2.67 4.91
CA ASN A 144 -23.49 -1.51 5.35
C ASN A 144 -23.40 -1.49 6.88
N PRO A 145 -23.09 -0.34 7.49
CA PRO A 145 -23.04 -0.23 8.95
C PRO A 145 -24.35 -0.69 9.59
#